data_AF-A0A3S1QRP7-F1
#
_entry.id   AF-A0A3S1QRP7-F1
#
_cell.length_a   1.000
_cell.length_b   1.000
_cell.length_c   1.000
_cell.angle_alpha   90.00
_cell.angle_beta   90.00
_cell.angle_gamma   90.00
#
_symmetry.space_group_name_H-M   'P 1'
#
loop_
_entity.id
_entity.type
_entity.pdbx_description
1 polymer ?
#
loop_
_entity_poly.entity_id
_entity_poly.type
_entity_poly.pdbx_seq_one_letter_code
_entity_poly.pdbx_strand_id
1 'polypeptide(L)'
;AQLRDTMAADLADLDAGEDRLHGLEKQAAAAREAYDISAAQLSSLRHAAAVGLTRAVMAELPALKLERAEFIVELASDASSRMEEGIDQVEFWVRTNPGTRPGPMMKVASGGELSRFLLALKVALADRGSAPTLVFDEIDTGVGGAVADAIGQRLARLSKRVQVLSVTHAPQVAARAATHFLISKSGGTDKVATGVAEMDRPARQEEIARMLAGATITDEARAAAERLLRENTAAA
;
A
#
# COMPACT_ATOMS: atom_id res chain seq x y z
N ALA A 1 37.30 -59.79 -29.50
CA ALA A 1 37.07 -59.84 -28.04
C ALA A 1 36.86 -58.42 -27.52
N GLN A 2 37.88 -57.56 -27.56
CA GLN A 2 37.81 -56.18 -27.06
C GLN A 2 36.63 -55.36 -27.61
N LEU A 3 36.40 -55.32 -28.93
CA LEU A 3 35.25 -54.59 -29.50
C LEU A 3 33.90 -55.12 -29.00
N ARG A 4 33.73 -56.44 -28.85
CA ARG A 4 32.50 -57.04 -28.32
C ARG A 4 32.28 -56.65 -26.86
N ASP A 5 33.34 -56.68 -26.07
CA ASP A 5 33.26 -56.35 -24.64
C ASP A 5 32.97 -54.85 -24.44
N THR A 6 33.53 -53.98 -25.29
CA THR A 6 33.15 -52.56 -25.37
C THR A 6 31.68 -52.39 -25.75
N MET A 7 31.21 -53.02 -26.83
CA MET A 7 29.80 -52.91 -27.25
C MET A 7 28.82 -53.45 -26.20
N ALA A 8 29.21 -54.50 -25.45
CA ALA A 8 28.39 -55.03 -24.36
C ALA A 8 28.34 -54.09 -23.15
N ALA A 9 29.45 -53.43 -22.82
CA ALA A 9 29.49 -52.40 -21.78
C ALA A 9 28.67 -51.17 -22.20
N ASP A 10 28.82 -50.70 -23.44
CA ASP A 10 28.06 -49.57 -23.99
C ASP A 10 26.55 -49.86 -23.97
N LEU A 11 26.14 -51.09 -24.30
CA LEU A 11 24.73 -51.52 -24.23
C LEU A 11 24.21 -51.51 -22.79
N ALA A 12 24.98 -52.04 -21.84
CA ALA A 12 24.60 -52.03 -20.43
C ALA A 12 24.48 -50.61 -19.86
N ASP A 13 25.35 -49.69 -20.29
CA ASP A 13 25.28 -48.28 -19.90
C ASP A 13 24.04 -47.58 -20.50
N LEU A 14 23.66 -47.91 -21.74
CA LEU A 14 22.43 -47.43 -22.35
C LEU A 14 21.18 -47.94 -21.63
N ASP A 15 21.11 -49.24 -21.34
CA ASP A 15 19.99 -49.85 -20.60
C ASP A 15 19.85 -49.22 -19.20
N ALA A 16 20.96 -49.05 -18.48
CA ALA A 16 20.97 -48.37 -17.19
C ALA A 16 20.57 -46.87 -17.29
N GLY A 17 20.90 -46.23 -18.41
CA GLY A 17 20.48 -44.87 -18.73
C GLY A 17 18.99 -44.75 -18.96
N GLU A 18 18.39 -45.70 -19.68
CA GLU A 18 16.95 -45.76 -19.95
C GLU A 18 16.14 -45.97 -18.65
N ASP A 19 16.57 -46.91 -17.80
CA ASP A 19 15.96 -47.13 -16.49
C ASP A 19 16.01 -45.88 -15.60
N ARG A 20 17.15 -45.18 -15.60
CA ARG A 20 17.31 -43.92 -14.86
C ARG A 20 16.41 -42.81 -15.41
N LEU A 21 16.32 -42.68 -16.73
CA LEU A 21 15.44 -41.72 -17.38
C LEU A 21 13.97 -41.97 -16.99
N HIS A 22 13.53 -43.23 -17.09
CA HIS A 22 12.17 -43.62 -16.72
C HIS A 22 11.86 -43.33 -15.24
N GLY A 23 12.85 -43.52 -14.35
CA GLY A 23 12.76 -43.14 -12.94
C GLY A 23 12.60 -41.63 -12.75
N LEU A 24 13.39 -40.82 -13.45
CA LEU A 24 13.32 -39.35 -13.39
C LEU A 24 12.02 -38.80 -13.99
N GLU A 25 11.50 -39.39 -15.06
CA GLU A 25 10.21 -39.01 -15.66
C GLU A 25 9.05 -39.24 -14.68
N LYS A 26 9.04 -40.37 -13.97
CA LYS A 26 8.06 -40.64 -12.90
C LYS A 26 8.16 -39.63 -11.76
N GLN A 27 9.37 -39.28 -11.33
CA GLN A 27 9.58 -38.28 -10.29
C GLN A 27 9.12 -36.89 -10.73
N ALA A 28 9.42 -36.50 -11.97
CA ALA A 28 8.98 -35.22 -12.54
C ALA A 28 7.45 -35.13 -12.66
N ALA A 29 6.80 -36.22 -13.07
CA ALA A 29 5.34 -36.30 -13.14
C ALA A 29 4.70 -36.16 -11.75
N ALA A 30 5.20 -36.90 -10.76
CA ALA A 30 4.70 -36.83 -9.38
C ALA A 30 4.91 -35.43 -8.75
N ALA A 31 6.08 -34.82 -8.97
CA ALA A 31 6.36 -33.47 -8.50
C ALA A 31 5.43 -32.44 -9.16
N ARG A 32 5.13 -32.61 -10.46
CA ARG A 32 4.19 -31.75 -11.18
C ARG A 32 2.77 -31.85 -10.63
N GLU A 33 2.29 -33.07 -10.37
CA GLU A 33 0.96 -33.27 -9.79
C GLU A 33 0.85 -32.63 -8.40
N ALA A 34 1.86 -32.82 -7.55
CA ALA A 34 1.91 -32.20 -6.23
C ALA A 34 1.92 -30.65 -6.30
N TYR A 35 2.66 -30.08 -7.27
CA TYR A 35 2.63 -28.66 -7.55
C TYR A 35 1.23 -28.21 -7.97
N ASP A 36 0.59 -28.90 -8.92
CA ASP A 36 -0.71 -28.49 -9.48
C ASP A 36 -1.81 -28.47 -8.41
N ILE A 37 -1.82 -29.47 -7.51
CA ILE A 37 -2.73 -29.53 -6.37
C ILE A 37 -2.49 -28.33 -5.44
N SER A 38 -1.23 -28.06 -5.10
CA SER A 38 -0.88 -26.96 -4.18
C SER A 38 -1.18 -25.59 -4.78
N ALA A 39 -0.91 -25.41 -6.08
CA ALA A 39 -1.18 -24.17 -6.81
C ALA A 39 -2.68 -23.90 -6.92
N ALA A 40 -3.50 -24.93 -7.17
CA ALA A 40 -4.96 -24.79 -7.19
C ALA A 40 -5.52 -24.39 -5.81
N GLN A 41 -4.99 -24.97 -4.73
CA GLN A 41 -5.37 -24.60 -3.37
C GLN A 41 -4.98 -23.14 -3.05
N LEU A 42 -3.75 -22.73 -3.38
CA LEU A 42 -3.29 -21.36 -3.22
C LEU A 42 -4.16 -20.36 -4.00
N SER A 43 -4.50 -20.69 -5.25
CA SER A 43 -5.37 -19.87 -6.09
C SER A 43 -6.76 -19.68 -5.47
N SER A 44 -7.37 -20.75 -4.93
CA SER A 44 -8.66 -20.65 -4.23
C SER A 44 -8.58 -19.72 -3.01
N LEU A 45 -7.52 -19.84 -2.20
CA LEU A 45 -7.28 -18.96 -1.06
C LEU A 45 -7.08 -17.49 -1.47
N ARG A 46 -6.37 -17.25 -2.58
CA ARG A 46 -6.17 -15.90 -3.14
C ARG A 46 -7.48 -15.27 -3.58
N HIS A 47 -8.35 -16.02 -4.26
CA HIS A 47 -9.68 -15.52 -4.65
C HIS A 47 -10.53 -15.13 -3.43
N ALA A 48 -10.51 -15.95 -2.37
CA ALA A 48 -11.21 -15.61 -1.13
C ALA A 48 -10.61 -14.36 -0.45
N ALA A 49 -9.27 -14.27 -0.40
CA ALA A 49 -8.58 -13.11 0.15
C ALA A 49 -8.84 -11.83 -0.65
N ALA A 50 -8.93 -11.92 -1.98
CA ALA A 50 -9.23 -10.82 -2.88
C ALA A 50 -10.60 -10.21 -2.58
N VAL A 51 -11.64 -11.04 -2.39
CA VAL A 51 -12.98 -10.57 -1.97
C VAL A 51 -12.93 -9.84 -0.63
N GLY A 52 -12.18 -10.38 0.33
CA GLY A 52 -11.99 -9.76 1.65
C GLY A 52 -11.29 -8.41 1.56
N LEU A 53 -10.20 -8.34 0.78
CA LEU A 53 -9.43 -7.12 0.55
C LEU A 53 -10.26 -6.06 -0.14
N THR A 54 -10.97 -6.41 -1.21
CA THR A 54 -11.87 -5.50 -1.93
C THR A 54 -12.88 -4.89 -0.98
N ARG A 55 -13.56 -5.70 -0.17
CA ARG A 55 -14.54 -5.20 0.79
C ARG A 55 -13.93 -4.23 1.81
N ALA A 56 -12.75 -4.56 2.34
CA ALA A 56 -12.06 -3.73 3.32
C ALA A 56 -11.63 -2.37 2.73
N VAL A 57 -11.07 -2.37 1.51
CA VAL A 57 -10.67 -1.13 0.82
C VAL A 57 -11.89 -0.30 0.46
N MET A 58 -12.92 -0.91 -0.12
CA MET A 58 -14.16 -0.23 -0.51
C MET A 58 -14.87 0.44 0.69
N ALA A 59 -14.74 -0.10 1.90
CA ALA A 59 -15.30 0.51 3.10
C ALA A 59 -14.59 1.82 3.50
N GLU A 60 -13.32 2.00 3.13
CA GLU A 60 -12.54 3.20 3.44
C GLU A 60 -12.75 4.32 2.40
N LEU A 61 -13.06 3.98 1.14
CA LEU A 61 -13.14 4.95 0.03
C LEU A 61 -14.15 6.09 0.22
N PRO A 62 -15.38 5.89 0.74
CA PRO A 62 -16.37 6.96 0.81
C PRO A 62 -15.93 8.18 1.62
N ALA A 63 -15.25 7.95 2.74
CA ALA A 63 -14.80 9.04 3.58
C ALA A 63 -13.59 9.79 2.97
N LEU A 64 -12.88 9.17 2.03
CA LEU A 64 -11.78 9.77 1.28
C LEU A 64 -12.25 10.48 -0.01
N LYS A 65 -13.57 10.72 -0.14
CA LYS A 65 -14.23 11.27 -1.33
C LYS A 65 -14.04 10.44 -2.59
N LEU A 66 -13.97 9.13 -2.41
CA LEU A 66 -13.85 8.14 -3.47
C LEU A 66 -15.08 7.22 -3.50
N GLU A 67 -16.24 7.69 -3.04
CA GLU A 67 -17.50 6.91 -2.97
C GLU A 67 -18.00 6.41 -4.33
N ARG A 68 -17.60 7.09 -5.41
CA ARG A 68 -17.93 6.70 -6.78
C ARG A 68 -16.86 5.81 -7.42
N ALA A 69 -15.73 5.64 -6.74
CA ALA A 69 -14.63 4.85 -7.22
C ALA A 69 -14.78 3.39 -6.76
N GLU A 70 -14.11 2.50 -7.47
CA GLU A 70 -14.10 1.07 -7.17
C GLU A 70 -12.68 0.54 -7.20
N PHE A 71 -12.37 -0.29 -6.21
CA PHE A 71 -11.15 -1.07 -6.15
C PHE A 71 -11.43 -2.50 -6.57
N ILE A 72 -10.65 -3.02 -7.50
CA ILE A 72 -10.83 -4.32 -8.12
C ILE A 72 -9.51 -5.08 -7.96
N VAL A 73 -9.59 -6.33 -7.51
CA VAL A 73 -8.46 -7.26 -7.55
C VAL A 73 -8.71 -8.19 -8.72
N GLU A 74 -7.94 -8.03 -9.79
CA GLU A 74 -7.98 -8.90 -10.95
C GLU A 74 -7.06 -10.09 -10.71
N LEU A 75 -7.59 -11.31 -10.85
CA LEU A 75 -6.83 -12.55 -10.78
C LEU A 75 -7.04 -13.32 -12.07
N ALA A 76 -5.95 -13.51 -12.82
CA ALA A 76 -5.94 -14.38 -13.98
C ALA A 76 -5.15 -15.65 -13.64
N SER A 77 -5.84 -16.80 -13.59
CA SER A 77 -5.24 -18.10 -13.30
C SER A 77 -4.98 -18.88 -14.57
N ASP A 78 -3.75 -19.38 -14.74
CA ASP A 78 -3.37 -20.25 -15.84
C ASP A 78 -2.63 -21.48 -15.31
N ALA A 79 -3.31 -22.62 -15.28
CA ALA A 79 -2.75 -23.89 -14.80
C ALA A 79 -1.55 -24.38 -15.64
N SER A 80 -1.37 -23.86 -16.86
CA SER A 80 -0.19 -24.16 -17.68
C SER A 80 1.01 -23.29 -17.33
N SER A 81 0.78 -22.09 -16.78
CA SER A 81 1.81 -21.15 -16.35
C SER A 81 2.26 -21.45 -14.92
N ARG A 82 3.19 -22.40 -14.79
CA ARG A 82 3.75 -22.82 -13.49
C ARG A 82 4.92 -21.92 -13.10
N MET A 83 4.70 -21.06 -12.11
CA MET A 83 5.72 -20.18 -11.54
C MET A 83 5.99 -20.56 -10.09
N GLU A 84 7.11 -20.11 -9.52
CA GLU A 84 7.40 -20.30 -8.08
C GLU A 84 6.28 -19.75 -7.19
N GLU A 85 5.64 -18.67 -7.61
CA GLU A 85 4.54 -18.01 -6.89
C GLU A 85 3.16 -18.64 -7.17
N GLY A 86 3.08 -19.74 -7.92
CA GLY A 86 1.83 -20.40 -8.29
C GLY A 86 1.39 -20.12 -9.72
N ILE A 87 0.07 -20.14 -9.96
CA ILE A 87 -0.55 -20.08 -11.30
C ILE A 87 -1.33 -18.78 -11.54
N ASP A 88 -1.34 -17.86 -10.58
CA ASP A 88 -2.15 -16.65 -10.63
C ASP A 88 -1.29 -15.43 -10.96
N GLN A 89 -1.71 -14.65 -11.94
CA GLN A 89 -1.29 -13.28 -12.12
C GLN A 89 -2.29 -12.38 -11.37
N VAL A 90 -1.81 -11.64 -10.37
CA VAL A 90 -2.64 -10.74 -9.55
C VAL A 90 -2.34 -9.29 -9.88
N GLU A 91 -3.39 -8.51 -10.14
CA GLU A 91 -3.27 -7.07 -10.39
C GLU A 91 -4.30 -6.26 -9.58
N PHE A 92 -3.89 -5.07 -9.13
CA PHE A 92 -4.78 -4.13 -8.44
C PHE A 92 -5.24 -3.04 -9.40
N TRP A 93 -6.53 -3.01 -9.62
CA TRP A 93 -7.20 -2.15 -10.58
C TRP A 93 -8.10 -1.15 -9.86
N VAL A 94 -8.29 0.01 -10.48
CA VAL A 94 -9.23 1.03 -10.00
C VAL A 94 -10.10 1.52 -11.13
N ARG A 95 -11.34 1.84 -10.78
CA ARG A 95 -12.25 2.63 -11.60
C ARG A 95 -12.55 3.90 -10.82
N THR A 96 -12.00 5.03 -11.26
CA THR A 96 -12.14 6.31 -10.53
C THR A 96 -13.55 6.89 -10.63
N ASN A 97 -14.23 6.67 -11.76
CA ASN A 97 -15.56 7.20 -12.01
C ASN A 97 -16.50 6.15 -12.62
N PRO A 98 -17.79 6.17 -12.28
CA PRO A 98 -18.78 5.32 -12.93
C PRO A 98 -18.81 5.58 -14.43
N GLY A 99 -18.78 4.51 -15.23
CA GLY A 99 -18.79 4.59 -16.69
C GLY A 99 -17.40 4.70 -17.33
N THR A 100 -16.31 4.84 -16.58
CA THR A 100 -14.96 4.71 -17.13
C THR A 100 -14.48 3.26 -17.11
N ARG A 101 -13.56 2.93 -18.02
CA ARG A 101 -12.94 1.60 -18.04
C ARG A 101 -12.00 1.47 -16.82
N PRO A 102 -12.10 0.39 -16.02
CA PRO A 102 -11.12 0.14 -14.97
C PRO A 102 -9.75 -0.13 -15.59
N GLY A 103 -8.69 0.12 -14.83
CA GLY A 103 -7.34 -0.22 -15.24
C GLY A 103 -6.39 -0.25 -14.05
N PRO A 104 -5.10 -0.57 -14.30
CA PRO A 104 -4.11 -0.68 -13.24
C PRO A 104 -4.03 0.60 -12.41
N MET A 105 -4.05 0.46 -11.08
CA MET A 105 -4.09 1.58 -10.14
C MET A 105 -2.99 2.63 -10.42
N MET A 106 -1.77 2.16 -10.72
CA MET A 106 -0.61 3.00 -11.02
C MET A 106 -0.72 3.79 -12.34
N LYS A 107 -1.65 3.44 -13.23
CA LYS A 107 -1.81 4.06 -14.55
C LYS A 107 -3.06 4.96 -14.65
N VAL A 108 -4.05 4.74 -13.79
CA VAL A 108 -5.40 5.33 -13.95
C VAL A 108 -5.69 6.46 -12.96
N ALA A 109 -5.06 6.46 -11.78
CA ALA A 109 -5.33 7.45 -10.75
C ALA A 109 -4.43 8.69 -10.89
N SER A 110 -4.99 9.89 -10.64
CA SER A 110 -4.18 11.09 -10.41
C SER A 110 -3.31 10.94 -9.15
N GLY A 111 -2.24 11.74 -8.99
CA GLY A 111 -1.33 11.61 -7.85
C GLY A 111 -2.02 11.68 -6.48
N GLY A 112 -2.98 12.60 -6.32
CA GLY A 112 -3.75 12.73 -5.08
C GLY A 112 -4.74 11.59 -4.84
N GLU A 113 -5.43 11.12 -5.89
CA GLU A 113 -6.34 9.97 -5.77
C GLU A 113 -5.58 8.67 -5.50
N LEU A 114 -4.45 8.46 -6.16
CA LEU A 114 -3.58 7.32 -5.96
C LEU A 114 -3.10 7.26 -4.51
N SER A 115 -2.65 8.38 -3.96
CA SER A 115 -2.20 8.47 -2.57
C SER A 115 -3.32 8.13 -1.58
N ARG A 116 -4.55 8.60 -1.85
CA ARG A 116 -5.73 8.22 -1.05
C ARG A 116 -6.09 6.74 -1.17
N PHE A 117 -6.00 6.15 -2.36
CA PHE A 117 -6.16 4.70 -2.55
C PHE A 117 -5.11 3.89 -1.79
N LEU A 118 -3.84 4.31 -1.86
CA LEU A 118 -2.76 3.67 -1.12
C LEU A 118 -2.95 3.77 0.38
N LEU A 119 -3.44 4.90 0.89
CA LEU A 119 -3.81 5.03 2.31
C LEU A 119 -4.95 4.10 2.69
N ALA A 120 -6.03 4.03 1.88
CA ALA A 120 -7.12 3.08 2.11
C ALA A 120 -6.62 1.63 2.16
N LEU A 121 -5.74 1.26 1.22
CA LEU A 121 -5.11 -0.05 1.16
C LEU A 121 -4.23 -0.33 2.39
N LYS A 122 -3.40 0.64 2.80
CA LYS A 122 -2.56 0.50 4.00
C LYS A 122 -3.36 0.41 5.28
N VAL A 123 -4.46 1.15 5.39
CA VAL A 123 -5.38 1.05 6.54
C VAL A 123 -6.08 -0.31 6.56
N ALA A 124 -6.54 -0.80 5.41
CA ALA A 124 -7.15 -2.13 5.28
C ALA A 124 -6.16 -3.27 5.59
N LEU A 125 -4.87 -3.07 5.33
CA LEU A 125 -3.79 -4.04 5.56
C LEU A 125 -2.97 -3.80 6.83
N ALA A 126 -3.32 -2.80 7.66
CA ALA A 126 -2.48 -2.36 8.78
C ALA A 126 -2.15 -3.49 9.78
N ASP A 127 -3.06 -4.45 9.94
CA ASP A 127 -2.88 -5.60 10.85
C ASP A 127 -2.11 -6.78 10.22
N ARG A 128 -1.60 -6.66 8.98
CA ARG A 128 -1.02 -7.78 8.21
C ARG A 128 0.44 -7.59 7.77
N GLY A 129 1.24 -6.86 8.55
CA GLY A 129 2.70 -6.78 8.34
C GLY A 129 3.15 -5.69 7.36
N SER A 130 2.77 -4.44 7.62
CA SER A 130 3.34 -3.29 6.90
C SER A 130 4.78 -3.00 7.32
N ALA A 131 5.52 -2.28 6.46
CA ALA A 131 6.82 -1.72 6.82
C ALA A 131 6.71 -0.88 8.11
N PRO A 132 7.75 -0.87 8.97
CA PRO A 132 7.70 -0.22 10.28
C PRO A 132 7.52 1.30 10.19
N THR A 133 7.91 1.91 9.06
CA THR A 133 7.78 3.35 8.80
C THR A 133 7.19 3.58 7.41
N LEU A 134 6.22 4.49 7.33
CA LEU A 134 5.56 4.92 6.09
C LEU A 134 5.68 6.44 5.94
N VAL A 135 6.01 6.89 4.74
CA VAL A 135 6.13 8.31 4.39
C VAL A 135 5.05 8.65 3.38
N PHE A 136 4.24 9.67 3.68
CA PHE A 136 3.22 10.22 2.78
C PHE A 136 3.58 11.67 2.46
N ASP A 137 3.78 11.95 1.18
CA ASP A 137 3.96 13.31 0.68
C ASP A 137 2.68 13.73 -0.04
N GLU A 138 2.19 14.93 0.25
CA GLU A 138 1.08 15.55 -0.49
C GLU A 138 -0.22 14.72 -0.58
N ILE A 139 -0.50 13.87 0.41
CA ILE A 139 -1.72 13.04 0.41
C ILE A 139 -3.01 13.87 0.51
N ASP A 140 -2.89 15.09 1.02
CA ASP A 140 -3.93 16.10 1.16
C ASP A 140 -3.98 17.09 -0.03
N THR A 141 -3.22 16.87 -1.11
CA THR A 141 -3.25 17.74 -2.28
C THR A 141 -4.63 17.75 -2.95
N GLY A 142 -5.13 18.96 -3.21
CA GLY A 142 -6.41 19.19 -3.89
C GLY A 142 -7.64 18.85 -3.06
N VAL A 143 -7.49 18.68 -1.73
CA VAL A 143 -8.62 18.39 -0.83
C VAL A 143 -8.61 19.30 0.39
N GLY A 144 -9.80 19.55 0.97
CA GLY A 144 -9.96 20.39 2.15
C GLY A 144 -11.16 20.00 3.00
N GLY A 145 -11.30 20.63 4.16
CA GLY A 145 -12.42 20.43 5.07
C GLY A 145 -12.56 18.98 5.53
N ALA A 146 -13.75 18.40 5.38
CA ALA A 146 -14.08 17.05 5.85
C ALA A 146 -13.17 15.95 5.25
N VAL A 147 -12.65 16.15 4.04
CA VAL A 147 -11.77 15.17 3.38
C VAL A 147 -10.39 15.15 4.02
N ALA A 148 -9.84 16.33 4.30
CA ALA A 148 -8.56 16.45 4.98
C ALA A 148 -8.64 15.88 6.41
N ASP A 149 -9.75 16.13 7.11
CA ASP A 149 -10.00 15.51 8.42
C ASP A 149 -10.08 13.99 8.33
N ALA A 150 -10.83 13.47 7.35
CA ALA A 150 -10.92 12.04 7.09
C ALA A 150 -9.55 11.39 6.81
N ILE A 151 -8.66 12.06 6.05
CA ILE A 151 -7.28 11.62 5.83
C ILE A 151 -6.49 11.62 7.15
N GLY A 152 -6.56 12.70 7.92
CA GLY A 152 -5.90 12.82 9.22
C GLY A 152 -6.31 11.72 10.20
N GLN A 153 -7.59 11.37 10.25
CA GLN A 153 -8.11 10.25 11.04
C GLN A 153 -7.51 8.90 10.63
N ARG A 154 -7.31 8.65 9.32
CA ARG A 154 -6.71 7.39 8.83
C ARG A 154 -5.23 7.32 9.13
N LEU A 155 -4.50 8.42 8.92
CA LEU A 155 -3.09 8.51 9.27
C LEU A 155 -2.89 8.27 10.76
N ALA A 156 -3.75 8.86 11.62
CA ALA A 156 -3.74 8.62 13.05
C ALA A 156 -4.11 7.17 13.43
N ARG A 157 -5.06 6.54 12.73
CA ARG A 157 -5.37 5.11 12.93
C ARG A 157 -4.21 4.22 12.53
N LEU A 158 -3.56 4.52 11.41
CA LEU A 158 -2.39 3.78 10.92
C LEU A 158 -1.19 3.95 11.86
N SER A 159 -1.02 5.15 12.43
CA SER A 159 0.09 5.45 13.35
C SER A 159 0.03 4.67 14.67
N LYS A 160 -1.12 4.08 15.02
CA LYS A 160 -1.24 3.15 16.16
C LYS A 160 -0.47 1.84 15.95
N ARG A 161 -0.08 1.52 14.71
CA ARG A 161 0.59 0.25 14.35
C ARG A 161 2.00 0.45 13.80
N VAL A 162 2.23 1.53 13.06
CA VAL A 162 3.51 1.83 12.39
C VAL A 162 3.87 3.30 12.55
N GLN A 163 5.12 3.68 12.32
CA GLN A 163 5.49 5.09 12.27
C GLN A 163 4.96 5.71 10.96
N VAL A 164 4.26 6.83 11.07
CA VAL A 164 3.73 7.58 9.92
C VAL A 164 4.37 8.96 9.89
N LEU A 165 5.05 9.28 8.80
CA LEU A 165 5.56 10.61 8.50
C LEU A 165 4.70 11.19 7.38
N SER A 166 4.15 12.39 7.58
CA SER A 166 3.37 13.07 6.55
C SER A 166 3.82 14.52 6.40
N VAL A 167 4.06 14.92 5.15
CA VAL A 167 4.21 16.33 4.77
C VAL A 167 2.83 16.82 4.35
N THR A 168 2.34 17.88 5.00
CA THR A 168 0.95 18.34 4.84
C THR A 168 0.87 19.86 4.98
N HIS A 169 -0.08 20.45 4.26
CA HIS A 169 -0.47 21.85 4.42
C HIS A 169 -1.88 21.99 5.01
N ALA A 170 -2.60 20.88 5.21
CA ALA A 170 -3.93 20.85 5.78
C ALA A 170 -3.89 20.90 7.33
N PRO A 171 -4.49 21.91 7.97
CA PRO A 171 -4.52 22.01 9.43
C PRO A 171 -5.22 20.81 10.09
N GLN A 172 -6.21 20.22 9.43
CA GLN A 172 -6.93 19.05 9.93
C GLN A 172 -6.03 17.82 10.04
N VAL A 173 -5.10 17.63 9.09
CA VAL A 173 -4.13 16.52 9.12
C VAL A 173 -3.06 16.79 10.17
N ALA A 174 -2.46 17.99 10.15
CA ALA A 174 -1.40 18.38 11.08
C ALA A 174 -1.86 18.35 12.55
N ALA A 175 -3.11 18.72 12.83
CA ALA A 175 -3.67 18.67 14.18
C ALA A 175 -3.69 17.24 14.75
N ARG A 176 -3.87 16.21 13.90
CA ARG A 176 -4.01 14.79 14.30
C ARG A 176 -2.67 14.12 14.60
N ALA A 177 -1.54 14.76 14.29
CA ALA A 177 -0.22 14.21 14.51
C ALA A 177 0.13 14.12 16.01
N ALA A 178 0.83 13.06 16.42
CA ALA A 178 1.39 12.97 17.77
C ALA A 178 2.49 14.03 17.98
N THR A 179 3.40 14.12 17.01
CA THR A 179 4.50 15.09 16.96
C THR A 179 4.32 15.98 15.73
N HIS A 180 4.54 17.29 15.87
CA HIS A 180 4.40 18.25 14.77
C HIS A 180 5.72 19.02 14.60
N PHE A 181 6.32 18.90 13.42
CA PHE A 181 7.53 19.62 13.05
C PHE A 181 7.19 20.78 12.12
N LEU A 182 7.77 21.95 12.39
CA LEU A 182 7.72 23.10 11.49
C LEU A 182 8.97 23.10 10.61
N ILE A 183 8.76 23.19 9.30
CA ILE A 183 9.83 23.42 8.33
C ILE A 183 9.85 24.91 8.02
N SER A 184 10.98 25.57 8.25
CA SER A 184 11.14 27.00 7.99
C SER A 184 12.45 27.29 7.25
N LYS A 185 12.46 28.36 6.45
CA LYS A 185 13.65 28.85 5.79
C LYS A 185 14.23 29.98 6.62
N SER A 186 15.52 29.88 6.97
CA SER A 186 16.27 30.90 7.70
C SER A 186 17.53 31.27 6.92
N GLY A 187 17.82 32.56 6.75
CA GLY A 187 19.02 33.03 6.04
C GLY A 187 18.83 34.39 5.35
N GLY A 188 19.94 34.99 4.92
CA GLY A 188 19.95 36.23 4.13
C GLY A 188 19.85 35.97 2.62
N THR A 189 19.94 37.03 1.80
CA THR A 189 19.77 36.98 0.34
C THR A 189 20.68 35.99 -0.39
N ASP A 190 21.88 35.69 0.15
CA ASP A 190 22.88 34.86 -0.53
C ASP A 190 22.93 33.39 -0.08
N LYS A 191 22.33 33.05 1.07
CA LYS A 191 22.24 31.67 1.57
C LYS A 191 20.97 31.47 2.40
N VAL A 192 20.07 30.64 1.87
CA VAL A 192 18.87 30.17 2.57
C VAL A 192 19.13 28.75 3.07
N ALA A 193 19.04 28.54 4.38
CA ALA A 193 19.06 27.21 4.98
C ALA A 193 17.64 26.80 5.40
N THR A 194 17.30 25.53 5.22
CA THR A 194 16.03 24.96 5.69
C THR A 194 16.23 24.34 7.07
N GLY A 195 15.53 24.85 8.06
CA GLY A 195 15.49 24.31 9.42
C GLY A 195 14.24 23.45 9.65
N VAL A 196 14.35 22.50 10.58
CA VAL A 196 13.23 21.68 11.07
C VAL A 196 13.23 21.76 12.59
N ALA A 197 12.11 22.15 13.18
CA ALA A 197 11.97 22.27 14.63
C ALA A 197 10.69 21.58 15.11
N GLU A 198 10.79 20.79 16.18
CA GLU A 198 9.61 20.25 16.85
C GLU A 198 8.86 21.37 17.58
N MET A 199 7.53 21.38 17.47
CA MET A 199 6.69 22.36 18.12
C MET A 199 6.07 21.82 19.40
N ASP A 200 6.17 22.60 20.48
CA ASP A 200 5.41 22.38 21.69
C ASP A 200 3.92 22.71 21.48
N ARG A 201 3.09 22.47 22.50
CA ARG A 201 1.64 22.64 22.36
C ARG A 201 1.22 24.09 22.02
N PRO A 202 1.73 25.15 22.67
CA PRO A 202 1.44 26.53 22.29
C PRO A 202 1.86 26.85 20.84
N ALA A 203 3.08 26.50 20.44
CA ALA A 203 3.55 26.73 19.07
C ALA A 203 2.72 25.97 18.05
N ARG A 204 2.31 24.73 18.35
CA ARG A 204 1.38 23.96 17.52
C ARG A 204 0.04 24.66 17.36
N GLN A 205 -0.53 25.23 18.43
CA GLN A 205 -1.82 25.93 18.33
C GLN A 205 -1.71 27.17 17.42
N GLU A 206 -0.67 27.98 17.58
CA GLU A 206 -0.44 29.15 16.73
C GLU A 206 -0.21 28.73 15.26
N GLU A 207 0.55 27.67 15.01
CA GLU A 207 0.81 27.20 13.66
C GLU A 207 -0.46 26.66 12.98
N ILE A 208 -1.28 25.88 13.69
CA ILE A 208 -2.57 25.42 13.16
C ILE A 208 -3.51 26.61 12.92
N ALA A 209 -3.51 27.62 13.79
CA ALA A 209 -4.28 28.85 13.59
C ALA A 209 -3.80 29.63 12.36
N ARG A 210 -2.48 29.70 12.13
CA ARG A 210 -1.87 30.27 10.92
C ARG A 210 -2.27 29.49 9.66
N MET A 211 -2.25 28.15 9.71
CA MET A 211 -2.69 27.30 8.60
C MET A 211 -4.19 27.50 8.28
N LEU A 212 -5.01 27.84 9.27
CA LEU A 212 -6.44 28.13 9.11
C LEU A 212 -6.72 29.54 8.57
N ALA A 213 -6.07 30.57 9.12
CA ALA A 213 -6.37 31.98 8.82
C ALA A 213 -5.46 32.63 7.77
N GLY A 214 -4.33 32.00 7.45
CA GLY A 214 -3.33 32.56 6.54
C GLY A 214 -2.40 33.55 7.22
N ALA A 215 -2.25 34.74 6.65
CA ALA A 215 -1.24 35.72 7.05
C ALA A 215 -1.53 36.38 8.42
N THR A 216 -2.80 36.55 8.79
CA THR A 216 -3.20 37.22 10.02
C THR A 216 -3.90 36.24 10.94
N ILE A 217 -3.28 35.92 12.08
CA ILE A 217 -3.85 35.02 13.08
C ILE A 217 -4.86 35.80 13.92
N THR A 218 -6.13 35.36 13.90
CA THR A 218 -7.21 35.93 14.71
C THR A 218 -7.53 35.07 15.92
N ASP A 219 -8.26 35.62 16.89
CA ASP A 219 -8.68 34.87 18.08
C ASP A 219 -9.67 33.75 17.74
N GLU A 220 -10.50 33.94 16.71
CA GLU A 220 -11.38 32.90 16.17
C GLU A 220 -10.57 31.75 15.57
N ALA A 221 -9.47 32.06 14.88
CA ALA A 221 -8.57 31.05 14.31
C ALA A 221 -7.88 30.24 15.41
N ARG A 222 -7.44 30.89 16.49
CA ARG A 222 -6.89 30.22 17.68
C ARG A 222 -7.92 29.33 18.35
N ALA A 223 -9.16 29.78 18.47
CA ALA A 223 -10.25 29.00 19.04
C ALA A 223 -10.57 27.77 18.18
N ALA A 224 -10.58 27.91 16.85
CA ALA A 224 -10.78 26.80 15.93
C ALA A 224 -9.61 25.79 15.97
N ALA A 225 -8.36 26.27 16.00
CA ALA A 225 -7.18 25.43 16.15
C ALA A 225 -7.20 24.61 17.44
N GLU A 226 -7.56 25.24 18.56
CA GLU A 226 -7.67 24.57 19.85
C GLU A 226 -8.78 23.49 19.83
N ARG A 227 -9.90 23.73 19.14
CA ARG A 227 -10.93 22.69 18.95
C ARG A 227 -10.39 21.48 18.19
N LEU A 228 -9.68 21.70 17.08
CA LEU A 228 -9.06 20.61 16.30
C LEU A 228 -8.07 19.79 17.16
N LEU A 229 -7.24 20.45 17.97
CA LEU A 229 -6.29 19.79 18.85
C LEU A 229 -6.98 18.98 19.97
N ARG A 230 -8.11 19.47 20.50
CA ARG A 230 -8.89 18.73 21.53
C ARG A 230 -9.65 17.54 20.98
N GLU A 231 -10.27 17.68 19.81
CA GLU A 231 -11.00 16.57 19.15
C GLU A 231 -10.09 15.36 18.87
N ASN A 232 -8.77 15.58 18.88
CA ASN A 232 -7.76 14.52 18.73
C ASN A 232 -7.37 13.83 20.03
N THR A 233 -7.46 14.50 21.18
CA THR A 233 -7.13 13.90 22.49
C THR A 233 -8.29 13.07 23.06
N ALA A 234 -9.53 13.33 22.65
CA ALA A 234 -10.70 12.58 23.11
C ALA A 234 -10.94 11.23 22.35
N ALA A 235 -10.24 10.99 21.24
CA ALA A 235 -10.40 9.80 20.39
C ALA A 235 -9.24 8.78 20.50
N ALA A 236 -8.27 9.03 21.38
CA ALA A 236 -7.17 8.14 21.71
C ALA A 236 -7.55 7.20 22.86
#